data_AF-A0A9C6X7V2-F1
#
_entry.id   AF-A0A9C6X7V2-F1
#
_cell.length_a   1.000
_cell.length_b   1.000
_cell.length_c   1.000
_cell.angle_alpha   90.00
_cell.angle_beta   90.00
_cell.angle_gamma   90.00
#
_symmetry.space_group_name_H-M   'P 1'
#
loop_
_entity.id
_entity.type
_entity.pdbx_description
1 polymer ?
#
loop_
_entity_poly.entity_id
_entity_poly.type
_entity_poly.pdbx_seq_one_letter_code
_entity_poly.pdbx_strand_id
1 'polypeptide(L)'
;MESSPSTFNGHLPVPLNKIPKIPLEPLRAFQAIDKSSRLFDDVLAAACYPPLMQPKSWTKAVPFKDAVQYCKPSESIGSCFSQSAAPLRIHALSARRKRGSSKKIELPFSETGFLQHPPSKIAKLAEIKVLKATDIIKPQTVPLIELCNGEFEVRHEIEQAERRAKFEQEWLERSQRVSFEHEERNR
;
A
#
# COMPACT_ATOMS: atom_id res chain seq x y z
N MET A 1 32.50 -3.95 60.54
CA MET A 1 32.33 -3.55 59.13
C MET A 1 30.84 -3.39 58.88
N GLU A 2 30.51 -2.24 58.33
CA GLU A 2 29.19 -1.65 58.20
C GLU A 2 28.28 -2.39 57.20
N SER A 3 26.97 -2.21 57.38
CA SER A 3 26.00 -1.77 56.36
C SER A 3 24.67 -2.52 56.40
N SER A 4 23.61 -1.72 56.54
CA SER A 4 22.19 -2.06 56.63
C SER A 4 21.61 -2.67 55.35
N PRO A 5 20.39 -3.24 55.43
CA PRO A 5 19.40 -3.05 54.37
C PRO A 5 18.12 -2.43 54.97
N SER A 6 17.82 -1.18 54.63
CA SER A 6 16.95 -0.81 53.51
C SER A 6 15.47 -1.04 53.81
N THR A 7 14.86 -0.03 54.43
CA THR A 7 13.40 0.16 54.55
C THR A 7 12.75 0.23 53.17
N PHE A 8 11.98 -0.80 52.79
CA PHE A 8 11.05 -0.71 51.66
C PHE A 8 9.68 -0.29 52.19
N ASN A 9 9.32 0.97 51.95
CA ASN A 9 7.98 1.51 52.20
C ASN A 9 7.14 1.40 50.91
N GLY A 10 5.95 0.80 51.02
CA GLY A 10 4.88 0.80 50.01
C GLY A 10 4.36 -0.63 49.77
N HIS A 11 3.14 -1.01 50.14
CA HIS A 11 1.87 -0.42 49.73
C HIS A 11 0.77 -0.79 50.76
N LEU A 12 -0.10 0.17 51.09
CA LEU A 12 -1.17 0.07 52.09
C LEU A 12 -2.15 -1.11 51.83
N PRO A 13 -2.67 -1.78 52.89
CA PRO A 13 -3.79 -2.70 52.73
C PRO A 13 -5.05 -1.92 52.34
N VAL A 14 -5.68 -2.30 51.23
CA VAL A 14 -6.97 -1.75 50.81
C VAL A 14 -8.02 -2.09 51.87
N PRO A 15 -8.83 -1.13 52.37
CA PRO A 15 -9.85 -1.43 53.36
C PRO A 15 -10.87 -2.43 52.78
N LEU A 16 -11.13 -3.51 53.52
CA LEU A 16 -12.03 -4.63 53.21
C LEU A 16 -13.46 -4.21 52.80
N ASN A 17 -13.80 -2.95 52.99
CA ASN A 17 -15.13 -2.38 52.80
C ASN A 17 -15.48 -2.15 51.31
N LYS A 18 -14.52 -2.32 50.38
CA LYS A 18 -14.71 -2.16 48.93
C LYS A 18 -14.75 -3.48 48.16
N ILE A 19 -14.75 -4.62 48.83
CA ILE A 19 -14.94 -5.92 48.18
C ILE A 19 -16.44 -6.09 47.95
N PRO A 20 -16.92 -6.36 46.71
CA PRO A 20 -18.32 -6.68 46.49
C PRO A 20 -18.68 -7.89 47.37
N LYS A 21 -19.71 -7.74 48.22
CA LYS A 21 -20.21 -8.84 49.04
C LYS A 21 -20.83 -9.87 48.11
N ILE A 22 -20.01 -10.82 47.67
CA ILE A 22 -20.49 -12.04 47.03
C ILE A 22 -21.38 -12.72 48.08
N PRO A 23 -22.62 -13.12 47.73
CA PRO A 23 -23.41 -13.92 48.65
C PRO A 23 -22.60 -15.18 48.99
N LEU A 24 -22.16 -15.27 50.24
CA LEU A 24 -21.63 -16.51 50.80
C LEU A 24 -22.80 -17.47 50.79
N GLU A 25 -22.90 -18.28 49.73
CA GLU A 25 -23.75 -19.47 49.78
C GLU A 25 -23.39 -20.24 51.05
N PRO A 26 -24.40 -20.74 51.78
CA PRO A 26 -24.17 -21.28 53.09
C PRO A 26 -23.13 -22.41 53.00
N LEU A 27 -22.07 -22.29 53.80
CA LEU A 27 -21.10 -23.32 54.15
C LEU A 27 -21.78 -24.50 54.90
N ARG A 28 -22.95 -24.94 54.44
CA ARG A 28 -23.87 -25.85 55.13
C ARG A 28 -24.39 -26.99 54.24
N ALA A 29 -23.78 -27.20 53.07
CA ALA A 29 -23.95 -28.42 52.29
C ALA A 29 -22.71 -29.33 52.34
N PHE A 30 -21.77 -29.09 53.27
CA PHE A 30 -20.55 -29.89 53.45
C PHE A 30 -20.71 -31.10 54.39
N GLN A 31 -21.92 -31.44 54.83
CA GLN A 31 -22.14 -32.56 55.75
C GLN A 31 -22.83 -33.78 55.13
N ALA A 32 -22.98 -33.83 53.80
CA ALA A 32 -23.49 -35.02 53.12
C ALA A 32 -23.06 -35.07 51.64
N ILE A 33 -21.76 -35.00 51.38
CA ILE A 33 -21.20 -35.41 50.08
C ILE A 33 -20.27 -36.58 50.40
N ASP A 34 -20.84 -37.78 50.52
CA ASP A 34 -20.16 -39.01 50.94
C ASP A 34 -19.00 -39.44 50.03
N LYS A 35 -18.74 -38.74 48.92
CA LYS A 35 -17.57 -38.91 48.07
C LYS A 35 -17.20 -37.55 47.50
N SER A 36 -16.08 -36.98 47.94
CA SER A 36 -15.45 -35.88 47.21
C SER A 36 -15.29 -36.29 45.74
N SER A 37 -15.56 -35.35 44.82
CA SER A 37 -15.35 -35.65 43.41
C SER A 37 -13.85 -35.86 43.19
N ARG A 38 -13.46 -36.79 42.31
CA ARG A 38 -12.04 -37.06 42.01
C ARG A 38 -11.26 -35.78 41.69
N LEU A 39 -11.90 -34.84 40.99
CA LEU A 39 -11.32 -33.54 40.68
C LEU A 39 -11.02 -32.70 41.92
N PHE A 40 -11.87 -32.79 42.95
CA PHE A 40 -11.67 -32.10 44.21
C PHE A 40 -10.48 -32.69 44.99
N ASP A 41 -10.35 -34.02 45.00
CA ASP A 41 -9.20 -34.70 45.60
C ASP A 41 -7.89 -34.35 44.88
N ASP A 42 -7.90 -34.31 43.55
CA ASP A 42 -6.75 -33.92 42.72
C ASP A 42 -6.31 -32.47 43.01
N VAL A 43 -7.28 -31.55 43.18
CA VAL A 43 -7.01 -30.15 43.52
C VAL A 43 -6.41 -30.03 44.92
N LEU A 44 -6.94 -30.76 45.91
CA LEU A 44 -6.39 -30.77 47.27
C LEU A 44 -4.96 -31.33 47.31
N ALA A 45 -4.69 -32.39 46.54
CA ALA A 45 -3.36 -32.97 46.41
C ALA A 45 -2.37 -31.98 45.76
N ALA A 46 -2.79 -31.27 44.70
CA ALA A 46 -1.99 -30.26 44.02
C ALA A 46 -1.78 -28.98 44.87
N ALA A 47 -2.72 -28.66 45.76
CA ALA A 47 -2.60 -27.51 46.66
C ALA A 47 -1.57 -27.75 47.79
N CYS A 48 -1.42 -29.00 48.25
CA CYS A 48 -0.43 -29.35 49.28
C CYS A 48 1.01 -29.14 48.79
N TYR A 49 1.27 -29.44 47.51
CA TYR A 49 2.59 -29.28 46.90
C TYR A 49 2.43 -28.59 45.53
N PRO A 50 2.35 -27.25 45.50
CA PRO A 50 2.25 -26.55 44.23
C PRO A 50 3.50 -26.86 43.39
N PRO A 51 3.34 -27.23 42.11
CA PRO A 51 4.48 -27.61 41.28
C PRO A 51 5.41 -26.41 41.11
N LEU A 52 6.71 -26.62 41.38
CA LEU A 52 7.73 -25.56 41.29
C LEU A 52 7.85 -24.99 39.85
N MET A 53 7.55 -25.81 38.84
CA MET A 53 7.43 -25.42 37.45
C MET A 53 6.03 -25.76 36.93
N GLN A 54 5.38 -24.84 36.21
CA GLN A 54 4.12 -25.15 35.56
C GLN A 54 4.31 -26.27 34.51
N PRO A 55 3.51 -27.36 34.54
CA PRO A 55 3.64 -28.46 33.58
C PRO A 55 3.36 -28.03 32.13
N LYS A 56 2.57 -26.95 31.96
CA LYS A 56 2.31 -26.29 30.70
C LYS A 56 2.69 -24.82 30.85
N SER A 57 3.85 -24.44 30.35
CA SER A 57 4.23 -23.03 30.34
C SER A 57 3.37 -22.26 29.35
N TRP A 58 2.83 -21.11 29.77
CA TRP A 58 2.20 -20.15 28.86
C TRP A 58 3.19 -19.58 27.83
N THR A 59 4.50 -19.72 28.08
CA THR A 59 5.59 -19.39 27.17
C THR A 59 5.89 -20.47 26.13
N LYS A 60 5.23 -21.63 26.14
CA LYS A 60 5.07 -22.47 24.93
C LYS A 60 4.02 -21.85 23.99
N ALA A 61 4.07 -20.54 23.79
CA ALA A 61 3.72 -19.98 22.50
C ALA A 61 4.80 -20.45 21.52
N VAL A 62 4.69 -21.70 21.08
CA VAL A 62 5.02 -21.96 19.68
C VAL A 62 4.16 -20.95 18.93
N PRO A 63 4.71 -20.06 18.10
CA PRO A 63 3.92 -19.13 17.31
C PRO A 63 3.13 -19.96 16.28
N PHE A 64 2.09 -20.63 16.75
CA PHE A 64 1.23 -21.51 15.96
C PHE A 64 0.21 -20.68 15.18
N LYS A 65 0.06 -19.39 15.50
CA LYS A 65 -0.75 -18.45 14.73
C LYS A 65 -0.10 -18.03 13.40
N ASP A 66 1.20 -18.24 13.20
CA ASP A 66 1.91 -17.85 11.98
C ASP A 66 2.60 -19.00 11.22
N ALA A 67 2.45 -20.25 11.67
CA ALA A 67 3.22 -21.39 11.15
C ALA A 67 2.63 -22.07 9.89
N VAL A 68 1.80 -21.38 9.09
CA VAL A 68 1.40 -21.95 7.78
C VAL A 68 2.60 -21.97 6.82
N GLN A 69 3.57 -21.07 7.01
CA GLN A 69 4.80 -21.02 6.23
C GLN A 69 6.00 -20.72 7.15
N TYR A 70 6.85 -21.73 7.37
CA TYR A 70 8.13 -21.53 8.04
C TYR A 70 8.95 -20.47 7.30
N CYS A 71 9.20 -19.33 7.95
CA CYS A 71 10.13 -18.31 7.46
C CYS A 71 11.37 -18.34 8.37
N LYS A 72 12.57 -18.25 7.78
CA LYS A 72 13.79 -18.11 8.59
C LYS A 72 13.72 -16.79 9.36
N PRO A 73 14.19 -16.71 10.62
CA PRO A 73 14.20 -15.46 11.38
C PRO A 73 14.92 -14.31 10.65
N SER A 74 15.90 -14.65 9.82
CA SER A 74 16.63 -13.72 8.97
C SER A 74 15.82 -13.19 7.78
N GLU A 75 14.71 -13.82 7.38
CA GLU A 75 13.96 -13.45 6.17
C GLU A 75 12.80 -12.49 6.41
N SER A 76 12.32 -12.38 7.65
CA SER A 76 11.18 -11.54 7.99
C SER A 76 11.36 -10.92 9.39
N ILE A 77 11.98 -9.74 9.43
CA ILE A 77 12.13 -8.95 10.66
C ILE A 77 10.83 -8.17 10.94
N GLY A 78 10.08 -7.82 9.89
CA GLY A 78 8.86 -7.01 9.99
C GLY A 78 7.63 -7.77 10.51
N SER A 79 7.60 -9.10 10.39
CA SER A 79 6.46 -9.92 10.85
C SER A 79 6.21 -9.80 12.35
N CYS A 80 7.25 -9.59 13.15
CA CYS A 80 7.13 -9.39 14.60
C CYS A 80 6.45 -8.07 14.99
N PHE A 81 6.38 -7.10 14.08
CA PHE A 81 5.85 -5.76 14.35
C PHE A 81 4.48 -5.51 13.70
N SER A 82 4.15 -6.19 12.59
CA SER A 82 2.85 -6.06 11.92
C SER A 82 2.53 -7.24 11.01
N GLN A 83 1.29 -7.72 11.01
CA GLN A 83 0.82 -8.76 10.10
C GLN A 83 0.91 -8.33 8.63
N SER A 84 0.75 -7.03 8.35
CA SER A 84 0.87 -6.47 7.00
C SER A 84 2.29 -6.58 6.43
N ALA A 85 3.29 -6.83 7.28
CA ALA A 85 4.68 -7.03 6.88
C ALA A 85 5.03 -8.51 6.61
N ALA A 86 4.13 -9.46 6.85
CA ALA A 86 4.32 -10.87 6.54
C ALA A 86 4.70 -11.18 5.06
N PRO A 87 4.12 -10.53 4.03
CA PRO A 87 4.54 -10.76 2.65
C PRO A 87 5.87 -10.10 2.28
N LEU A 88 6.42 -9.20 3.12
CA LEU A 88 7.66 -8.48 2.85
C LEU A 88 8.87 -9.34 3.25
N ARG A 89 9.33 -10.18 2.33
CA ARG A 89 10.51 -11.06 2.53
C ARG A 89 11.78 -10.45 1.98
N ILE A 90 12.92 -10.66 2.64
CA ILE A 90 14.21 -10.11 2.19
C ILE A 90 14.59 -10.56 0.77
N HIS A 91 14.30 -11.80 0.38
CA HIS A 91 14.56 -12.26 -0.99
C HIS A 91 13.63 -11.62 -2.04
N ALA A 92 12.44 -11.17 -1.62
CA ALA A 92 11.49 -10.47 -2.47
C ALA A 92 11.79 -8.97 -2.55
N LEU A 93 12.56 -8.43 -1.60
CA LEU A 93 13.12 -7.09 -1.73
C LEU A 93 14.12 -7.10 -2.88
N SER A 94 13.86 -6.28 -3.91
CA SER A 94 14.83 -6.11 -4.99
C SER A 94 16.18 -5.72 -4.38
N ALA A 95 17.22 -6.52 -4.61
CA ALA A 95 18.56 -6.19 -4.16
C ALA A 95 18.84 -4.74 -4.57
N ARG A 96 19.15 -3.88 -3.58
CA ARG A 96 19.49 -2.48 -3.85
C ARG A 96 20.57 -2.52 -4.92
N ARG A 97 20.23 -2.10 -6.15
CA ARG A 97 21.21 -1.99 -7.24
C ARG A 97 22.37 -1.21 -6.65
N LYS A 98 23.52 -1.85 -6.48
CA LYS A 98 24.77 -1.15 -6.18
C LYS A 98 24.92 -0.21 -7.36
N ARG A 99 24.47 1.04 -7.21
CA ARG A 99 24.70 2.09 -8.19
C ARG A 99 26.21 2.05 -8.36
N GLY A 100 26.68 1.64 -9.53
CA GLY A 100 28.07 1.32 -9.77
C GLY A 100 28.95 2.33 -9.05
N SER A 101 29.79 1.80 -8.15
CA SER A 101 30.89 2.55 -7.55
C SER A 101 31.57 3.35 -8.65
N SER A 102 31.78 4.65 -8.42
CA SER A 102 32.45 5.63 -9.29
C SER A 102 31.63 6.40 -10.34
N LYS A 103 30.35 6.72 -10.10
CA LYS A 103 29.90 8.02 -10.60
C LYS A 103 30.54 9.07 -9.71
N LYS A 104 31.58 9.76 -10.20
CA LYS A 104 32.09 10.99 -9.57
C LYS A 104 30.86 11.81 -9.19
N ILE A 105 30.67 12.02 -7.90
CA ILE A 105 29.66 12.95 -7.41
C ILE A 105 30.20 14.30 -7.87
N GLU A 106 29.70 14.78 -9.02
CA GLU A 106 29.93 16.14 -9.45
C GLU A 106 29.25 17.00 -8.39
N LEU A 107 30.05 17.48 -7.44
CA LEU A 107 29.60 18.43 -6.45
C LEU A 107 29.05 19.65 -7.19
N PRO A 108 28.02 20.32 -6.65
CA PRO A 108 27.47 21.52 -7.28
C PRO A 108 28.50 22.66 -7.41
N PHE A 109 29.64 22.55 -6.74
CA PHE A 109 30.74 23.50 -6.79
C PHE A 109 31.99 22.84 -7.36
N SER A 110 32.71 23.59 -8.20
CA SER A 110 34.06 23.23 -8.63
C SER A 110 35.04 23.28 -7.45
N GLU A 111 36.23 22.71 -7.62
CA GLU A 111 37.36 22.90 -6.68
C GLU A 111 37.71 24.39 -6.46
N THR A 112 37.30 25.25 -7.38
CA THR A 112 37.46 26.72 -7.33
C THR A 112 36.26 27.45 -6.70
N GLY A 113 35.25 26.73 -6.19
CA GLY A 113 34.09 27.30 -5.49
C GLY A 113 33.02 27.93 -6.38
N PHE A 114 33.14 27.84 -7.70
CA PHE A 114 32.11 28.32 -8.62
C PHE A 114 31.03 27.26 -8.83
N LEU A 115 29.78 27.70 -8.98
CA LEU A 115 28.64 26.82 -9.26
C LEU A 115 28.83 26.13 -10.62
N GLN A 116 28.92 24.81 -10.63
CA GLN A 116 28.96 24.03 -11.86
C GLN A 116 27.53 23.81 -12.38
N HIS A 117 27.36 23.94 -13.70
CA HIS A 117 26.11 23.59 -14.35
C HIS A 117 25.85 22.08 -14.17
N PRO A 118 24.58 21.64 -14.09
CA PRO A 118 24.29 20.22 -13.92
C PRO A 118 24.94 19.38 -15.03
N PRO A 119 25.35 18.13 -14.74
CA PRO A 119 25.99 17.27 -15.72
C PRO A 119 25.19 17.25 -17.02
N SER A 120 25.86 17.45 -18.16
CA SER A 120 25.22 17.60 -19.49
C SER A 120 24.26 16.46 -19.86
N LYS A 121 24.43 15.28 -19.25
CA LYS A 121 23.52 14.14 -19.38
C LYS A 121 22.10 14.45 -18.88
N ILE A 122 21.96 15.31 -17.88
CA ILE A 122 20.66 15.78 -17.37
C ILE A 122 20.00 16.73 -18.38
N ALA A 123 20.77 17.61 -19.01
CA ALA A 123 20.28 18.49 -20.07
C ALA A 123 19.79 17.70 -21.30
N LYS A 124 20.58 16.71 -21.75
CA LYS A 124 20.17 15.80 -22.84
C LYS A 124 18.89 15.01 -22.53
N LEU A 125 18.69 14.60 -21.27
CA LEU A 125 17.46 13.94 -20.84
C LEU A 125 16.26 14.90 -20.80
N ALA A 126 16.47 16.18 -20.50
CA ALA A 126 15.43 17.19 -20.56
C ALA A 126 14.99 17.43 -22.01
N GLU A 127 15.93 17.57 -22.95
CA GLU A 127 15.65 17.70 -24.39
C GLU A 127 14.85 16.50 -24.94
N ILE A 128 15.25 15.27 -24.59
CA ILE A 128 14.53 14.05 -25.02
C ILE A 128 13.10 14.01 -24.46
N LYS A 129 12.87 14.50 -23.24
CA LYS A 129 11.51 14.56 -22.65
C LYS A 129 10.65 15.62 -23.32
N VAL A 130 11.23 16.75 -23.70
CA VAL A 130 10.51 17.82 -24.44
C VAL A 130 10.07 17.31 -25.81
N LEU A 131 10.96 16.61 -26.55
CA LEU A 131 10.62 16.00 -27.85
C LEU A 131 9.56 14.90 -27.74
N LYS A 132 9.64 14.04 -26.72
CA LYS A 132 8.59 13.02 -26.49
C LYS A 132 7.24 13.61 -26.12
N ALA A 133 7.19 14.83 -25.58
CA ALA A 133 5.93 15.49 -25.24
C ALA A 133 5.25 16.12 -26.46
N THR A 134 6.02 16.58 -27.46
CA THR A 134 5.48 17.08 -28.73
C THR A 134 4.92 15.97 -29.61
N ASP A 135 5.43 14.75 -29.47
CA ASP A 135 4.98 13.60 -30.25
C ASP A 135 3.68 12.95 -29.69
N ILE A 136 3.19 13.41 -28.53
CA ILE A 136 1.92 12.97 -27.93
C ILE A 136 0.83 14.01 -28.24
N ILE A 137 0.74 14.42 -29.50
CA ILE A 137 -0.46 15.14 -29.97
C ILE A 137 -1.51 14.07 -30.27
N LYS A 138 -2.53 13.98 -29.41
CA LYS A 138 -3.69 13.13 -29.67
C LYS A 138 -4.39 13.66 -30.93
N PRO A 139 -4.97 12.80 -31.78
CA PRO A 139 -5.54 13.21 -33.07
C PRO A 139 -6.70 14.22 -32.98
N GLN A 140 -7.27 14.43 -31.79
CA GLN A 140 -8.35 15.39 -31.55
C GLN A 140 -7.87 16.68 -30.87
N THR A 141 -6.56 16.88 -30.71
CA THR A 141 -6.00 18.03 -29.99
C THR A 141 -5.40 19.02 -30.98
N VAL A 142 -5.96 20.23 -31.03
CA VAL A 142 -5.44 21.35 -31.82
C VAL A 142 -4.32 22.03 -31.01
N PRO A 143 -3.11 22.21 -31.57
CA PRO A 143 -2.04 22.90 -30.87
C PRO A 143 -2.41 24.39 -30.69
N LEU A 144 -2.06 24.94 -29.52
CA LEU A 144 -2.40 26.32 -29.17
C LEU A 144 -1.84 27.35 -30.16
N ILE A 145 -0.71 27.04 -30.79
CA ILE A 145 -0.06 27.89 -31.79
C ILE A 145 -0.97 28.07 -33.02
N GLU A 146 -1.62 27.01 -33.50
CA GLU A 146 -2.56 27.08 -34.64
C GLU A 146 -3.80 27.92 -34.30
N LEU A 147 -4.25 27.90 -33.05
CA LEU A 147 -5.34 28.75 -32.57
C LEU A 147 -4.92 30.21 -32.47
N CYS A 148 -3.72 30.49 -31.96
CA CYS A 148 -3.19 31.84 -31.84
C CYS A 148 -2.94 32.49 -33.21
N ASN A 149 -2.56 31.70 -34.22
CA ASN A 149 -2.34 32.18 -35.58
C ASN A 149 -3.62 32.25 -36.43
N GLY A 150 -4.73 31.67 -35.97
CA GLY A 150 -5.99 31.56 -36.72
C GLY A 150 -5.95 30.54 -37.87
N GLU A 151 -4.86 29.80 -38.05
CA GLU A 151 -4.68 28.80 -39.11
C GLU A 151 -5.72 27.68 -39.05
N PHE A 152 -6.15 27.33 -37.83
CA PHE A 152 -7.18 26.33 -37.61
C PHE A 152 -8.52 26.71 -38.26
N GLU A 153 -8.92 27.97 -38.14
CA GLU A 153 -10.20 28.46 -38.67
C GLU A 153 -10.21 28.43 -40.19
N VAL A 154 -9.12 28.90 -40.81
CA VAL A 154 -8.94 28.86 -42.27
C VAL A 154 -9.02 27.42 -42.79
N ARG A 155 -8.33 26.48 -42.13
CA ARG A 155 -8.35 25.06 -42.49
C ARG A 155 -9.75 24.47 -42.37
N HIS A 156 -10.45 24.78 -41.29
CA HIS A 156 -11.81 24.29 -41.05
C HIS A 156 -12.79 24.83 -42.10
N GLU A 157 -12.67 26.11 -42.48
CA GLU A 157 -13.51 26.70 -43.53
C GLU A 157 -13.30 26.05 -44.90
N ILE A 158 -12.04 25.79 -45.27
CA ILE A 158 -11.71 25.07 -46.51
C ILE A 158 -12.33 23.68 -46.49
N GLU A 159 -12.18 22.93 -45.39
CA GLU A 159 -12.75 21.59 -45.27
C GLU A 159 -14.29 21.61 -45.38
N GLN A 160 -14.95 22.60 -44.78
CA GLN A 160 -16.40 22.77 -44.90
C GLN A 160 -16.81 23.15 -46.32
N ALA A 161 -16.06 24.02 -47.00
CA ALA A 161 -16.31 24.39 -48.38
C ALA A 161 -16.15 23.19 -49.32
N GLU A 162 -15.12 22.36 -49.13
CA GLU A 162 -14.92 21.12 -49.88
C GLU A 162 -16.06 20.12 -49.65
N ARG A 163 -16.50 19.96 -48.40
CA ARG A 163 -17.65 19.09 -48.08
C ARG A 163 -18.93 19.58 -48.75
N ARG A 164 -19.18 20.89 -48.74
CA ARG A 164 -20.33 21.50 -49.43
C ARG A 164 -20.24 21.33 -50.95
N ALA A 165 -19.07 21.58 -51.55
CA ALA A 165 -18.86 21.41 -52.98
C ALA A 165 -19.04 19.95 -53.43
N LYS A 166 -18.53 18.98 -52.64
CA LYS A 166 -18.76 17.55 -52.90
C LYS A 166 -20.24 17.19 -52.85
N PHE A 167 -20.96 17.70 -51.85
CA PHE A 167 -22.40 17.46 -51.71
C PHE A 167 -23.20 18.07 -52.87
N GLU A 168 -22.85 19.29 -53.29
CA GLU A 168 -23.47 19.96 -54.44
C GLU A 168 -23.20 19.20 -55.75
N GLN A 169 -21.98 18.68 -55.95
CA GLN A 169 -21.65 17.84 -57.11
C GLN A 169 -22.48 16.55 -57.13
N GLU A 170 -22.55 15.84 -55.99
CA GLU A 170 -23.33 14.62 -55.87
C GLU A 170 -24.83 14.88 -56.10
N TRP A 171 -25.35 16.00 -55.58
CA TRP A 171 -26.73 16.41 -55.80
C TRP A 171 -27.01 16.70 -57.27
N LEU A 172 -26.11 17.41 -57.95
CA LEU A 172 -26.24 17.75 -59.37
C LEU A 172 -26.21 16.49 -60.23
N GLU A 173 -25.29 15.57 -59.95
CA GLU A 173 -25.19 14.28 -60.63
C GLU A 173 -26.46 13.45 -60.42
N ARG A 174 -26.97 13.40 -59.19
CA ARG A 174 -28.22 12.70 -58.86
C ARG A 174 -29.42 13.30 -59.59
N SER A 175 -29.53 14.61 -59.65
CA SER A 175 -30.57 15.30 -60.41
C SER A 175 -30.48 15.01 -61.91
N GLN A 176 -29.27 15.00 -62.49
CA GLN A 176 -29.06 14.65 -63.90
C GLN A 176 -29.44 13.20 -64.22
N ARG A 177 -29.14 12.27 -63.31
CA ARG A 177 -29.56 10.86 -63.45
C ARG A 177 -31.08 10.73 -63.44
N VAL A 178 -31.76 11.41 -62.51
CA VAL A 178 -33.24 11.38 -62.43
C VAL A 178 -33.89 12.01 -63.66
N SER A 179 -33.35 13.11 -64.20
CA SER A 179 -33.87 13.72 -65.42
C SER A 179 -33.69 12.81 -66.63
N PHE A 180 -32.53 12.14 -66.75
CA PHE A 180 -32.26 11.18 -67.82
C PHE A 180 -33.22 9.98 -67.75
N GLU A 181 -33.44 9.42 -66.55
CA GLU A 181 -34.42 8.34 -66.33
C GLU A 181 -35.86 8.76 -66.69
N HIS A 182 -36.23 10.02 -66.47
CA HIS A 182 -37.57 10.52 -66.80
C HIS A 182 -37.75 10.72 -68.32
N GLU A 183 -36.72 11.20 -69.02
CA GLU A 183 -36.73 11.32 -70.48
C GLU A 183 -36.77 9.95 -71.18
N GLU A 184 -36.03 8.96 -70.68
CA GLU A 184 -36.09 7.59 -71.21
C GLU A 184 -37.48 6.94 -71.03
N ARG A 185 -38.21 7.25 -69.96
CA ARG A 185 -39.56 6.74 -69.72
C ARG A 185 -40.65 7.38 -70.59
N ASN A 186 -40.39 8.58 -71.14
CA ASN A 186 -41.34 9.35 -71.93
C ASN A 186 -41.11 9.23 -73.46
N ARG A 187 -40.12 8.45 -73.90
CA ARG A 187 -39.90 8.06 -75.30
C ARG A 187 -40.55 6.72 -75.61
#